data_AF-A0A397U5Y9-F1
#
_entry.id   AF-A0A397U5Y9-F1
#
_cell.length_a   1.000
_cell.length_b   1.000
_cell.length_c   1.000
_cell.angle_alpha   90.00
_cell.angle_beta   90.00
_cell.angle_gamma   90.00
#
_symmetry.space_group_name_H-M   'P 1'
#
loop_
_entity.id
_entity.type
_entity.pdbx_description
1 polymer ?
#
loop_
_entity_poly.entity_id
_entity_poly.type
_entity_poly.pdbx_seq_one_letter_code
_entity_poly.pdbx_strand_id
1 'polypeptide(L)'
;MEWSEKAGIIWIDETMSSFYILLPNSEPICLNLGCSTRPTASFFVISKNLPPFQSLQSSEYTHLFTDKQLMSDGFMEAENFINLMCYHQLIEWFKSKPKFMEFSAEDNLERREFLNSAKCLGGIHLKEFRDDIEYVFINRRQESQSNHIPHLMKLKDLANCKFIGYGDDYRPSDSSVNLEEWFLQVIICKSVEDNLVKNFDAFRCRHFC
;
A
#
# COMPACT_ATOMS: atom_id res chain seq x y z
N MET A 1 30.09 -18.90 -19.66
CA MET A 1 29.02 -19.35 -18.75
C MET A 1 28.49 -18.09 -18.09
N GLU A 2 27.31 -17.62 -18.47
CA GLU A 2 26.70 -16.42 -17.89
C GLU A 2 26.26 -16.75 -16.46
N TRP A 3 26.87 -16.07 -15.48
CA TRP A 3 26.47 -16.21 -14.09
C TRP A 3 25.16 -15.43 -13.91
N SER A 4 24.06 -16.11 -13.63
CA SER A 4 22.84 -15.41 -13.20
C SER A 4 23.15 -14.67 -11.89
N GLU A 5 22.84 -13.38 -11.79
CA GLU A 5 23.02 -12.56 -10.58
C GLU A 5 22.06 -12.92 -9.44
N LYS A 6 21.63 -14.18 -9.37
CA LYS A 6 20.69 -14.68 -8.38
C LYS A 6 21.45 -15.01 -7.10
N ALA A 7 20.92 -14.54 -5.97
CA ALA A 7 21.37 -14.95 -4.65
C ALA A 7 20.70 -16.26 -4.25
N GLY A 8 21.46 -17.18 -3.65
CA GLY A 8 20.93 -18.35 -2.96
C GLY A 8 20.72 -18.05 -1.48
N ILE A 9 19.69 -18.63 -0.87
CA ILE A 9 19.46 -18.57 0.58
C ILE A 9 19.52 -19.98 1.15
N ILE A 10 20.35 -20.20 2.17
CA ILE A 10 20.43 -21.46 2.92
C ILE A 10 20.03 -21.18 4.36
N TRP A 11 18.92 -21.78 4.80
CA TRP A 11 18.49 -21.75 6.19
C TRP A 11 19.37 -22.69 7.04
N ILE A 12 19.83 -22.19 8.18
CA ILE A 12 20.81 -22.88 9.05
C ILE A 12 20.11 -23.50 10.27
N ASP A 13 18.93 -23.01 10.62
CA ASP A 13 18.13 -23.50 11.73
C ASP A 13 16.71 -23.87 11.27
N GLU A 14 16.09 -24.78 12.03
CA GLU A 14 14.70 -25.21 11.80
C GLU A 14 13.71 -24.09 12.14
N THR A 15 14.13 -23.12 12.95
CA THR A 15 13.35 -21.94 13.33
C THR A 15 13.34 -20.85 12.25
N MET A 16 14.06 -21.04 11.14
CA MET A 16 14.23 -20.07 10.06
C MET A 16 14.62 -18.66 10.56
N SER A 17 15.43 -18.60 11.62
CA SER A 17 15.96 -17.36 12.19
C SER A 17 17.36 -17.05 11.70
N SER A 18 18.11 -18.04 11.22
CA SER A 18 19.50 -17.86 10.78
C SER A 18 19.68 -18.40 9.37
N PHE A 19 20.27 -17.60 8.49
CA PHE A 19 20.47 -17.98 7.10
C PHE A 19 21.78 -17.45 6.52
N TYR A 20 22.27 -18.17 5.53
CA TYR A 20 23.35 -17.74 4.67
C TYR A 20 22.80 -17.20 3.35
N ILE A 21 23.28 -16.03 2.95
CA ILE A 21 23.11 -15.51 1.60
C ILE A 21 24.36 -15.89 0.80
N LEU A 22 24.17 -16.70 -0.24
CA LEU A 22 25.18 -17.07 -1.21
C LEU A 22 25.08 -16.12 -2.40
N LEU A 23 26.12 -15.32 -2.61
CA LEU A 23 26.22 -14.39 -3.71
C LEU A 23 27.32 -14.84 -4.69
N PRO A 24 27.07 -14.84 -6.01
CA PRO A 24 28.13 -15.11 -6.97
C PRO A 24 29.23 -14.06 -6.85
N ASN A 25 30.49 -14.45 -7.00
CA ASN A 25 31.58 -13.51 -7.08
C ASN A 25 31.54 -12.81 -8.45
N SER A 26 30.70 -11.78 -8.57
CA SER A 26 30.64 -10.86 -9.72
C SER A 26 31.25 -9.51 -9.36
N GLU A 27 31.67 -8.76 -10.37
CA GLU A 27 32.23 -7.41 -10.20
C GLU A 27 31.24 -6.43 -9.54
N PRO A 28 29.94 -6.38 -9.92
CA PRO A 28 28.96 -5.57 -9.21
C PRO A 28 28.84 -5.90 -7.72
N ILE A 29 28.87 -7.19 -7.36
CA ILE A 29 28.76 -7.64 -5.97
C ILE A 29 30.03 -7.28 -5.19
N CYS A 30 31.23 -7.44 -5.78
CA CYS A 30 32.48 -7.04 -5.14
C CYS A 30 32.53 -5.54 -4.84
N LEU A 31 32.05 -4.70 -5.77
CA LEU A 31 31.97 -3.26 -5.58
C LEU A 31 31.00 -2.91 -4.45
N ASN A 32 29.80 -3.51 -4.45
CA ASN A 32 28.80 -3.28 -3.41
C ASN A 32 29.26 -3.73 -2.01
N LEU A 33 30.07 -4.79 -1.93
CA LEU A 33 30.66 -5.27 -0.68
C LEU A 33 31.94 -4.51 -0.28
N GLY A 34 32.41 -3.56 -1.09
CA GLY A 34 33.62 -2.78 -0.81
C GLY A 34 34.91 -3.60 -0.83
N CYS A 35 34.97 -4.66 -1.63
CA CYS A 35 36.18 -5.48 -1.74
C CYS A 35 37.31 -4.69 -2.42
N SER A 36 38.42 -4.48 -1.71
CA SER A 36 39.61 -3.80 -2.25
C SER A 36 40.29 -4.57 -3.38
N THR A 37 40.16 -5.90 -3.38
CA THR A 37 40.67 -6.81 -4.40
C THR A 37 39.68 -7.95 -4.59
N ARG A 38 39.45 -8.39 -5.84
CA ARG A 38 38.51 -9.47 -6.12
C ARG A 38 38.99 -10.79 -5.49
N PRO A 39 38.19 -11.43 -4.62
CA PRO A 39 38.57 -12.71 -4.02
C PRO A 39 38.68 -13.82 -5.07
N THR A 40 39.42 -14.88 -4.74
CA THR A 40 39.55 -16.07 -5.59
C THR A 40 38.39 -17.07 -5.43
N ALA A 41 37.61 -16.96 -4.35
CA ALA A 41 36.46 -17.82 -4.10
C ALA A 41 35.32 -17.54 -5.10
N SER A 42 34.62 -18.58 -5.55
CA SER A 42 33.53 -18.43 -6.52
C SER A 42 32.28 -17.73 -5.97
N PHE A 43 32.13 -17.70 -4.64
CA PHE A 43 30.96 -17.14 -3.95
C PHE A 43 31.36 -16.36 -2.70
N PHE A 44 30.53 -15.38 -2.36
CA PHE A 44 30.48 -14.78 -1.04
C PHE A 44 29.40 -15.47 -0.21
N VAL A 45 29.69 -15.64 1.09
CA VAL A 45 28.72 -16.10 2.07
C VAL A 45 28.52 -15.00 3.09
N ILE A 46 27.29 -14.49 3.20
CA ILE A 46 26.91 -13.52 4.23
C ILE A 46 26.02 -14.25 5.23
N SER A 47 26.46 -14.28 6.49
CA SER A 47 25.61 -14.75 7.58
C SER A 47 24.66 -13.63 8.00
N LYS A 48 23.37 -13.94 8.07
CA LYS A 48 22.33 -13.06 8.59
C LYS A 48 21.49 -13.83 9.57
N ASN A 49 21.21 -13.17 10.69
CA ASN A 49 20.18 -13.61 11.61
C ASN A 49 19.01 -12.66 11.37
N LEU A 50 17.84 -13.22 11.08
CA LEU A 50 16.61 -12.51 11.36
C LEU A 50 16.55 -12.34 12.89
N PRO A 51 16.03 -11.21 13.39
CA PRO A 51 15.59 -11.19 14.78
C PRO A 51 14.71 -12.43 14.98
N PRO A 52 14.80 -13.11 16.15
CA PRO A 52 13.89 -14.20 16.43
C PRO A 52 12.52 -13.70 16.02
N PHE A 53 11.78 -14.48 15.22
CA PHE A 53 10.35 -14.26 15.07
C PHE A 53 9.90 -14.05 16.50
N GLN A 54 9.63 -12.80 16.89
CA GLN A 54 8.82 -12.56 18.04
C GLN A 54 7.62 -13.39 17.63
N SER A 55 7.41 -14.52 18.30
CA SER A 55 6.11 -15.18 18.29
C SER A 55 5.16 -14.03 18.22
N LEU A 56 4.33 -13.95 17.18
CA LEU A 56 3.29 -12.95 17.03
C LEU A 56 2.61 -12.84 18.39
N GLN A 57 3.17 -12.00 19.27
CA GLN A 57 2.50 -11.52 20.44
C GLN A 57 1.45 -10.75 19.71
N SER A 58 0.22 -11.25 19.83
CA SER A 58 -0.98 -10.59 19.34
C SER A 58 -0.67 -9.12 19.33
N SER A 59 -0.59 -8.51 18.14
CA SER A 59 -0.07 -7.15 18.02
C SER A 59 -0.68 -6.28 19.10
N GLU A 60 -0.01 -5.19 19.50
CA GLU A 60 -0.64 -4.27 20.46
C GLU A 60 -2.04 -3.84 19.99
N TYR A 61 -2.38 -4.00 18.71
CA TYR A 61 -3.64 -3.74 18.06
C TYR A 61 -4.63 -4.92 17.98
N THR A 62 -4.30 -6.15 18.41
CA THR A 62 -5.23 -7.30 18.33
C THR A 62 -6.55 -7.01 19.07
N HIS A 63 -6.50 -6.21 20.15
CA HIS A 63 -7.68 -5.76 20.89
C HIS A 63 -8.64 -4.86 20.08
N LEU A 64 -8.18 -4.30 18.95
CA LEU A 64 -8.99 -3.49 18.04
C LEU A 64 -9.81 -4.34 17.07
N PHE A 65 -9.46 -5.61 16.90
CA PHE A 65 -10.19 -6.55 16.05
C PHE A 65 -11.37 -7.18 16.79
N THR A 66 -12.43 -7.46 16.05
CA THR A 66 -13.58 -8.24 16.52
C THR A 66 -13.26 -9.74 16.54
N ASP A 67 -13.91 -10.51 17.41
CA ASP A 67 -13.75 -11.97 17.49
C ASP A 67 -13.90 -12.67 16.13
N LYS A 68 -14.82 -12.17 15.28
CA LYS A 68 -15.03 -12.72 13.94
C LYS A 68 -13.82 -12.51 13.02
N GLN A 69 -13.13 -11.38 13.13
CA GLN A 69 -11.93 -11.08 12.35
C GLN A 69 -10.74 -11.92 12.83
N LEU A 70 -10.61 -12.08 14.16
CA LEU A 70 -9.57 -12.93 14.77
C LEU A 70 -9.68 -14.40 14.33
N MET A 71 -10.91 -14.87 14.13
CA MET A 71 -11.21 -16.24 13.69
C MET A 71 -11.23 -16.39 12.16
N SER A 72 -10.86 -15.35 11.40
CA SER A 72 -10.88 -15.40 9.93
C SER A 72 -9.66 -16.11 9.35
N ASP A 73 -9.87 -16.92 8.32
CA ASP A 73 -8.78 -17.48 7.53
C ASP A 73 -7.96 -16.34 6.93
N GLY A 74 -6.64 -16.35 7.14
CA GLY A 74 -5.76 -15.28 6.69
C GLY A 74 -5.56 -14.14 7.70
N PHE A 75 -6.11 -14.22 8.92
CA PHE A 75 -5.97 -13.18 9.94
C PHE A 75 -4.51 -12.85 10.23
N MET A 76 -3.66 -13.85 10.43
CA MET A 76 -2.25 -13.61 10.77
C MET A 76 -1.52 -12.88 9.63
N GLU A 77 -1.78 -13.24 8.38
CA GLU A 77 -1.23 -12.57 7.20
C GLU A 77 -1.72 -11.12 7.10
N ALA A 78 -3.02 -10.91 7.37
CA ALA A 78 -3.60 -9.58 7.37
C ALA A 78 -3.03 -8.68 8.47
N GLU A 79 -2.91 -9.20 9.70
CA GLU A 79 -2.31 -8.53 10.85
C GLU A 79 -0.84 -8.19 10.58
N ASN A 80 -0.06 -9.16 10.07
CA ASN A 80 1.33 -8.95 9.69
C ASN A 80 1.47 -7.82 8.67
N PHE A 81 0.65 -7.82 7.62
CA PHE A 81 0.69 -6.76 6.60
C PHE A 81 0.32 -5.40 7.19
N ILE A 82 -0.74 -5.33 8.00
CA ILE A 82 -1.17 -4.08 8.65
C ILE A 82 -0.06 -3.51 9.53
N ASN A 83 0.60 -4.36 10.32
CA ASN A 83 1.70 -3.96 11.20
C ASN A 83 2.92 -3.51 10.39
N LEU A 84 3.32 -4.30 9.39
CA LEU A 84 4.47 -4.00 8.54
C LEU A 84 4.31 -2.67 7.80
N MET A 85 3.10 -2.40 7.30
CA MET A 85 2.78 -1.19 6.55
C MET A 85 2.30 -0.03 7.44
N CYS A 86 2.20 -0.22 8.75
CA CYS A 86 1.65 0.76 9.70
C CYS A 86 0.21 1.22 9.36
N TYR A 87 -0.64 0.33 8.87
CA TYR A 87 -2.02 0.62 8.44
C TYR A 87 -3.08 0.47 9.53
N HIS A 88 -2.73 0.71 10.80
CA HIS A 88 -3.62 0.47 11.94
C HIS A 88 -4.96 1.21 11.86
N GLN A 89 -5.02 2.35 11.16
CA GLN A 89 -6.26 3.10 10.92
C GLN A 89 -7.32 2.31 10.15
N LEU A 90 -6.91 1.36 9.30
CA LEU A 90 -7.86 0.50 8.57
C LEU A 90 -8.73 -0.32 9.52
N ILE A 91 -8.19 -0.74 10.67
CA ILE A 91 -8.92 -1.57 11.63
C ILE A 91 -10.18 -0.84 12.10
N GLU A 92 -10.05 0.44 12.45
CA GLU A 92 -11.18 1.27 12.88
C GLU A 92 -12.14 1.58 11.73
N TRP A 93 -11.63 2.01 10.57
CA TRP A 93 -12.47 2.36 9.43
C TRP A 93 -13.30 1.17 8.94
N PHE A 94 -12.80 -0.04 9.09
CA PHE A 94 -13.44 -1.24 8.56
C PHE A 94 -14.43 -1.89 9.54
N LYS A 95 -14.53 -1.42 10.79
CA LYS A 95 -15.55 -1.88 11.76
C LYS A 95 -16.98 -1.72 11.23
N SER A 96 -17.25 -0.68 10.44
CA SER A 96 -18.56 -0.45 9.81
C SER A 96 -18.83 -1.32 8.58
N LYS A 97 -17.87 -2.17 8.16
CA LYS A 97 -17.91 -2.96 6.92
C LYS A 97 -18.12 -2.09 5.68
N PRO A 98 -17.24 -1.10 5.46
CA PRO A 98 -17.44 -0.13 4.41
C PRO A 98 -17.33 -0.76 3.04
N LYS A 99 -18.04 -0.16 2.08
CA LYS A 99 -17.86 -0.49 0.66
C LYS A 99 -16.75 0.34 0.05
N PHE A 100 -15.82 -0.32 -0.64
CA PHE A 100 -14.67 0.37 -1.19
C PHE A 100 -14.34 -0.10 -2.61
N MET A 101 -13.70 0.80 -3.36
CA MET A 101 -12.98 0.47 -4.58
C MET A 101 -11.48 0.55 -4.35
N GLU A 102 -10.72 -0.16 -5.17
CA GLU A 102 -9.27 -0.20 -5.12
C GLU A 102 -8.70 0.03 -6.53
N PHE A 103 -7.69 0.90 -6.62
CA PHE A 103 -7.04 1.26 -7.87
C PHE A 103 -5.52 1.03 -7.80
N SER A 104 -5.07 -0.01 -8.49
CA SER A 104 -3.66 -0.36 -8.68
C SER A 104 -3.46 -1.21 -9.93
N ALA A 105 -2.20 -1.47 -10.30
CA ALA A 105 -1.86 -2.42 -11.36
C ALA A 105 -2.24 -3.85 -10.94
N GLU A 106 -2.74 -4.66 -11.90
CA GLU A 106 -3.29 -5.98 -11.58
C GLU A 106 -2.28 -6.95 -10.94
N ASP A 107 -1.02 -6.91 -11.40
CA ASP A 107 0.06 -7.79 -10.94
C ASP A 107 0.81 -7.27 -9.70
N ASN A 108 0.22 -6.33 -8.94
CA ASN A 108 0.85 -5.79 -7.74
C ASN A 108 0.66 -6.73 -6.52
N LEU A 109 1.76 -7.20 -5.93
CA LEU A 109 1.72 -8.01 -4.71
C LEU A 109 1.06 -7.26 -3.54
N GLU A 110 1.38 -5.98 -3.42
CA GLU A 110 0.86 -5.09 -2.37
C GLU A 110 -0.65 -4.91 -2.49
N ARG A 111 -1.18 -4.87 -3.71
CA ARG A 111 -2.63 -4.86 -3.96
C ARG A 111 -3.29 -6.11 -3.37
N ARG A 112 -2.72 -7.29 -3.67
CA ARG A 112 -3.27 -8.57 -3.22
C ARG A 112 -3.28 -8.64 -1.69
N GLU A 113 -2.19 -8.24 -1.06
CA GLU A 113 -2.06 -8.20 0.40
C GLU A 113 -3.05 -7.20 1.01
N PHE A 114 -3.13 -5.99 0.45
CA PHE A 114 -4.11 -4.98 0.86
C PHE A 114 -5.55 -5.49 0.77
N LEU A 115 -5.96 -6.05 -0.37
CA LEU A 115 -7.32 -6.57 -0.58
C LEU A 115 -7.66 -7.72 0.38
N ASN A 116 -6.69 -8.59 0.67
CA ASN A 116 -6.87 -9.66 1.64
C ASN A 116 -7.07 -9.08 3.05
N SER A 117 -6.22 -8.15 3.48
CA SER A 117 -6.34 -7.50 4.79
C SER A 117 -7.66 -6.73 4.94
N ALA A 118 -8.03 -5.95 3.92
CA ALA A 118 -9.28 -5.22 3.85
C ALA A 118 -10.50 -6.15 3.98
N LYS A 119 -10.46 -7.31 3.33
CA LYS A 119 -11.53 -8.32 3.42
C LYS A 119 -11.56 -9.00 4.79
N CYS A 120 -10.40 -9.33 5.38
CA CYS A 120 -10.31 -9.87 6.74
C CYS A 120 -10.90 -8.88 7.76
N LEU A 121 -10.66 -7.59 7.57
CA LEU A 121 -11.27 -6.52 8.38
C LEU A 121 -12.78 -6.31 8.12
N GLY A 122 -13.38 -7.01 7.15
CA GLY A 122 -14.82 -6.96 6.88
C GLY A 122 -15.23 -5.93 5.83
N GLY A 123 -14.27 -5.32 5.12
CA GLY A 123 -14.55 -4.43 4.01
C GLY A 123 -15.14 -5.17 2.80
N ILE A 124 -15.96 -4.44 2.04
CA ILE A 124 -16.67 -4.97 0.88
C ILE A 124 -16.06 -4.34 -0.38
N HIS A 125 -15.17 -5.08 -1.03
CA HIS A 125 -14.55 -4.63 -2.28
C HIS A 125 -15.56 -4.68 -3.44
N LEU A 126 -15.71 -3.55 -4.13
CA LEU A 126 -16.54 -3.38 -5.33
C LEU A 126 -15.65 -3.19 -6.56
N LYS A 127 -15.87 -4.03 -7.58
CA LYS A 127 -15.15 -3.93 -8.87
C LYS A 127 -15.76 -2.90 -9.82
N GLU A 128 -17.01 -2.53 -9.59
CA GLU A 128 -17.78 -1.61 -10.42
C GLU A 128 -18.29 -0.45 -9.56
N PHE A 129 -18.50 0.69 -10.20
CA PHE A 129 -19.03 1.87 -9.55
C PHE A 129 -20.42 1.63 -8.95
N ARG A 130 -20.63 2.14 -7.73
CA ARG A 130 -21.91 2.19 -7.03
C ARG A 130 -22.02 3.46 -6.19
N ASP A 131 -23.24 3.93 -5.98
CA ASP A 131 -23.50 5.18 -5.23
C ASP A 131 -23.27 5.04 -3.71
N ASP A 132 -23.03 3.82 -3.22
CA ASP A 132 -22.81 3.51 -1.80
C ASP A 132 -21.33 3.22 -1.45
N ILE A 133 -20.40 3.66 -2.30
CA ILE A 133 -18.97 3.58 -2.03
C ILE A 133 -18.56 4.63 -1.00
N GLU A 134 -17.84 4.19 0.03
CA GLU A 134 -17.35 5.04 1.13
C GLU A 134 -15.85 5.34 0.98
N TYR A 135 -15.08 4.43 0.39
CA TYR A 135 -13.64 4.62 0.21
C TYR A 135 -13.17 4.23 -1.19
N VAL A 136 -12.22 5.00 -1.72
CA VAL A 136 -11.46 4.67 -2.92
C VAL A 136 -9.99 4.63 -2.54
N PHE A 137 -9.43 3.42 -2.48
CA PHE A 137 -8.02 3.22 -2.19
C PHE A 137 -7.19 3.29 -3.47
N ILE A 138 -6.17 4.13 -3.48
CA ILE A 138 -5.30 4.34 -4.63
C ILE A 138 -3.89 3.94 -4.24
N ASN A 139 -3.31 2.98 -4.96
CA ASN A 139 -1.92 2.64 -4.73
C ASN A 139 -1.02 3.81 -5.16
N ARG A 140 -0.07 4.22 -4.32
CA ARG A 140 0.82 5.36 -4.57
C ARG A 140 1.59 5.24 -5.89
N ARG A 141 1.91 4.03 -6.34
CA ARG A 141 2.56 3.81 -7.65
C ARG A 141 1.68 4.23 -8.83
N GLN A 142 0.37 4.42 -8.60
CA GLN A 142 -0.61 4.90 -9.58
C GLN A 142 -1.07 6.34 -9.32
N GLU A 143 -0.42 7.09 -8.43
CA GLU A 143 -0.78 8.48 -8.10
C GLU A 143 -0.88 9.36 -9.35
N SER A 144 0.15 9.28 -10.20
CA SER A 144 0.22 10.02 -11.47
C SER A 144 -0.89 9.64 -12.46
N GLN A 145 -1.51 8.47 -12.30
CA GLN A 145 -2.59 7.95 -13.13
C GLN A 145 -3.96 8.09 -12.47
N SER A 146 -4.07 8.76 -11.33
CA SER A 146 -5.32 8.90 -10.58
C SER A 146 -6.46 9.54 -11.40
N ASN A 147 -6.15 10.41 -12.38
CA ASN A 147 -7.13 10.97 -13.31
C ASN A 147 -7.78 9.94 -14.25
N HIS A 148 -7.20 8.73 -14.36
CA HIS A 148 -7.73 7.62 -15.16
C HIS A 148 -8.58 6.64 -14.34
N ILE A 149 -8.82 6.91 -13.06
CA ILE A 149 -9.74 6.12 -12.25
C ILE A 149 -11.12 6.11 -12.91
N PRO A 150 -11.70 4.93 -13.22
CA PRO A 150 -13.03 4.85 -13.80
C PRO A 150 -14.06 5.55 -12.92
N HIS A 151 -14.90 6.37 -13.55
CA HIS A 151 -15.95 7.14 -12.85
C HIS A 151 -15.42 8.13 -11.78
N LEU A 152 -14.16 8.57 -11.86
CA LEU A 152 -13.55 9.49 -10.88
C LEU A 152 -14.45 10.68 -10.53
N MET A 153 -15.02 11.37 -11.53
CA MET A 153 -15.90 12.52 -11.28
C MET A 153 -17.13 12.13 -10.44
N LYS A 154 -17.78 11.00 -10.76
CA LYS A 154 -18.93 10.51 -10.00
C LYS A 154 -18.55 10.13 -8.57
N LEU A 155 -17.38 9.49 -8.40
CA LEU A 155 -16.86 9.15 -7.07
C LEU A 155 -16.57 10.40 -6.24
N LYS A 156 -16.02 11.46 -6.85
CA LYS A 156 -15.78 12.76 -6.18
C LYS A 156 -17.06 13.49 -5.79
N ASP A 157 -18.15 13.25 -6.51
CA ASP A 157 -19.47 13.84 -6.21
C ASP A 157 -20.19 13.11 -5.05
N LEU A 158 -19.71 11.94 -4.61
CA LEU A 158 -20.27 11.22 -3.47
C LEU A 158 -19.85 11.91 -2.16
N ALA A 159 -20.84 12.45 -1.43
CA ALA A 159 -20.61 13.26 -0.23
C ALA A 159 -19.81 12.55 0.89
N ASN A 160 -19.90 11.21 0.97
CA ASN A 160 -19.24 10.41 2.02
C ASN A 160 -18.08 9.56 1.47
N CYS A 161 -17.66 9.77 0.22
CA CYS A 161 -16.57 9.00 -0.36
C CYS A 161 -15.22 9.67 -0.09
N LYS A 162 -14.29 8.93 0.51
CA LYS A 162 -12.92 9.38 0.75
C LYS A 162 -11.95 8.68 -0.18
N PHE A 163 -10.99 9.42 -0.72
CA PHE A 163 -9.90 8.85 -1.50
C PHE A 163 -8.70 8.69 -0.60
N ILE A 164 -8.14 7.48 -0.51
CA ILE A 164 -7.02 7.18 0.38
C ILE A 164 -5.86 6.63 -0.45
N GLY A 165 -4.75 7.34 -0.45
CA GLY A 165 -3.46 6.84 -0.94
C GLY A 165 -2.92 5.78 0.01
N TYR A 166 -2.57 4.62 -0.52
CA TYR A 166 -1.90 3.54 0.20
C TYR A 166 -0.68 3.05 -0.59
N GLY A 167 0.26 2.47 0.12
CA GLY A 167 1.40 1.77 -0.43
C GLY A 167 2.72 2.40 -0.06
N ASP A 168 3.80 1.64 -0.25
CA ASP A 168 5.13 2.05 0.16
C ASP A 168 5.65 3.20 -0.75
N ASP A 169 5.70 4.41 -0.20
CA ASP A 169 6.57 5.47 -0.72
C ASP A 169 7.88 5.27 0.03
N TYR A 170 8.98 4.93 -0.66
CA TYR A 170 10.35 4.90 -0.08
C TYR A 170 10.83 6.32 0.33
N ARG A 171 9.94 7.15 0.87
CA ARG A 171 10.26 8.43 1.48
C ARG A 171 10.45 8.16 2.96
N PRO A 172 11.68 8.23 3.48
CA PRO A 172 11.91 8.27 4.90
C PRO A 172 11.39 9.63 5.40
N SER A 173 10.09 9.76 5.59
CA SER A 173 9.49 10.91 6.24
C SER A 173 9.02 10.51 7.62
N ASP A 174 9.33 11.35 8.60
CA ASP A 174 9.02 11.27 10.03
C ASP A 174 7.52 11.13 10.38
N SER A 175 6.65 10.87 9.40
CA SER A 175 5.22 10.66 9.58
C SER A 175 4.90 9.17 9.74
N SER A 176 4.46 8.78 10.93
CA SER A 176 4.02 7.42 11.30
C SER A 176 2.74 6.93 10.60
N VAL A 177 2.29 7.60 9.54
CA VAL A 177 1.00 7.33 8.88
C VAL A 177 1.21 7.12 7.39
N ASN A 178 1.12 5.86 6.94
CA ASN A 178 1.30 5.47 5.54
C ASN A 178 -0.01 5.50 4.72
N LEU A 179 -1.12 5.94 5.32
CA LEU A 179 -2.40 6.17 4.66
C LEU A 179 -2.67 7.67 4.58
N GLU A 180 -2.90 8.19 3.39
CA GLU A 180 -3.06 9.63 3.16
C GLU A 180 -4.37 9.93 2.45
N GLU A 181 -5.13 10.90 2.95
CA GLU A 181 -6.35 11.34 2.27
C GLU A 181 -6.01 12.20 1.05
N TRP A 182 -6.50 11.79 -0.11
CA TRP A 182 -6.32 12.47 -1.39
C TRP A 182 -7.61 13.14 -1.83
N PHE A 183 -7.50 14.07 -2.79
CA PHE A 183 -8.63 14.81 -3.34
C PHE A 183 -9.53 15.42 -2.25
N LEU A 184 -8.93 16.04 -1.24
CA LEU A 184 -9.66 16.87 -0.28
C LEU A 184 -10.64 17.74 -1.06
N GLN A 185 -11.90 17.80 -0.61
CA GLN A 185 -12.97 18.57 -1.27
C GLN A 185 -12.64 20.07 -1.22
N VAL A 186 -11.73 20.49 -2.10
CA VAL A 186 -11.33 21.87 -2.30
C VAL A 186 -11.77 22.22 -3.71
N ILE A 187 -12.84 22.99 -3.79
CA ILE A 187 -13.31 23.54 -5.05
C ILE A 187 -12.31 24.64 -5.45
N ILE A 188 -11.37 24.31 -6.32
CA ILE A 188 -10.50 25.31 -6.94
C ILE A 188 -11.25 25.89 -8.15
N CYS A 189 -11.99 26.98 -7.92
CA CYS A 189 -12.57 27.78 -8.99
C CYS A 189 -11.45 28.53 -9.71
N LYS A 190 -10.97 28.02 -10.85
CA LYS A 190 -10.20 28.84 -11.79
C LYS A 190 -11.17 29.48 -12.79
N SER A 191 -11.28 30.80 -12.74
CA SER A 191 -11.91 31.57 -13.83
C SER A 191 -11.04 31.42 -15.08
N VAL A 192 -11.58 30.78 -16.11
CA VAL A 192 -10.96 30.80 -17.43
C VAL A 192 -11.29 32.16 -18.05
N GLU A 193 -10.35 33.10 -17.98
CA GLU A 193 -10.50 34.44 -18.55
C GLU A 193 -10.44 34.50 -20.09
N ASP A 194 -10.51 33.36 -20.80
CA ASP A 194 -10.35 33.33 -22.27
C ASP A 194 -11.62 33.00 -23.08
N ASN A 195 -12.83 33.12 -22.52
CA ASN A 195 -14.06 33.04 -23.33
C ASN A 195 -15.25 33.93 -22.89
N LEU A 196 -15.05 34.85 -21.95
CA LEU A 196 -16.13 35.70 -21.41
C LEU A 196 -16.31 37.04 -22.15
N VAL A 197 -16.31 37.02 -23.49
CA VAL A 197 -16.81 38.17 -24.28
C VAL A 197 -18.19 37.90 -24.90
N LYS A 198 -18.80 36.71 -24.77
CA LYS A 198 -20.08 36.47 -25.47
C LYS A 198 -21.27 35.84 -24.76
N ASN A 199 -21.23 35.47 -23.48
CA ASN A 199 -22.46 35.04 -22.80
C ASN A 199 -22.45 35.39 -21.30
N PHE A 200 -22.39 36.69 -21.00
CA PHE A 200 -22.84 37.21 -19.72
C PHE A 200 -24.37 37.10 -19.69
N ASP A 201 -24.90 36.00 -19.15
CA ASP A 201 -26.24 35.97 -18.51
C ASP A 201 -26.63 34.64 -17.82
N ALA A 202 -25.81 33.58 -17.84
CA ALA A 202 -26.30 32.24 -17.43
C ALA A 202 -25.74 31.62 -16.14
N PHE A 203 -24.88 32.28 -15.35
CA PHE A 203 -24.35 31.69 -14.11
C PHE A 203 -24.65 32.53 -12.87
N ARG A 204 -25.90 32.44 -12.40
CA ARG A 204 -26.22 32.74 -10.99
C ARG A 204 -25.77 31.57 -10.13
N CYS A 205 -24.68 31.75 -9.38
CA CYS A 205 -24.39 30.98 -8.18
C CYS A 205 -25.63 30.96 -7.28
N ARG A 206 -26.26 29.80 -7.09
CA ARG A 206 -27.17 29.59 -5.96
C ARG A 206 -26.32 29.18 -4.76
N HIS A 207 -26.13 30.13 -3.86
CA HIS A 207 -25.76 29.87 -2.48
C HIS A 207 -26.78 28.92 -1.84
N PHE A 208 -26.30 27.94 -1.08
CA PHE A 208 -27.11 27.32 -0.05
C PHE A 208 -26.62 27.79 1.31
N CYS A 209 -27.51 28.52 1.98
CA CYS A 209 -27.59 28.63 3.43
C CYS A 209 -27.95 27.26 4.04
#